data_AF-A0A2W7B5X6-F1
#
_entry.id   AF-A0A2W7B5X6-F1
#
_cell.length_a   1.000
_cell.length_b   1.000
_cell.length_c   1.000
_cell.angle_alpha   90.00
_cell.angle_beta   90.00
_cell.angle_gamma   90.00
#
_symmetry.space_group_name_H-M   'P 1'
#
loop_
_entity.id
_entity.type
_entity.pdbx_description
1 polymer ?
#
loop_
_entity_poly.entity_id
_entity_poly.type
_entity_poly.pdbx_seq_one_letter_code
_entity_poly.pdbx_strand_id
1 'polypeptide(L)'
;MIVGAVPKERIKEQKLQFIRNHQQAFDVEPIYPLPLFEDFVMSVEGDCTIEASCKVELDKLIASRFLFFFKDKAQDWPSYLSQGLSFFKQVETQVGVQLDYSLLQSFLGTDFDFSRVRTFTTGIDLRRESLAESSVKIHFRVKDYIEKVQTAIILSGGEFGFLEDFPKKFLAQYIPQIGFDFYFDGRCEIELYFEVIECNFGDPNVRQYLWSKMPSIALAPLKDTAVFHLGLSKANTNPVFYYQLKKYKGNLLNYFRLNDAAMRVDSFYRNQDTEYGGWVGVALEELEKTRIENIRLYYHKYFKIE
;
A
#
# COMPACT_ATOMS: atom_id res chain seq x y z
N MET A 1 34.63 -2.95 -22.84
CA MET A 1 33.80 -3.73 -21.90
C MET A 1 32.41 -3.11 -21.89
N ILE A 2 31.47 -3.68 -22.65
CA ILE A 2 30.05 -3.33 -22.56
C ILE A 2 29.50 -4.24 -21.47
N VAL A 3 29.43 -3.75 -20.23
CA VAL A 3 28.63 -4.42 -19.19
C VAL A 3 27.19 -4.22 -19.66
N GLY A 4 26.63 -5.29 -20.22
CA GLY A 4 25.47 -5.24 -21.09
C GLY A 4 24.21 -4.80 -20.36
N ALA A 5 23.64 -3.70 -20.83
CA ALA A 5 22.33 -3.24 -20.41
C ALA A 5 21.29 -4.36 -20.59
N VAL A 6 20.44 -4.57 -19.58
CA VAL A 6 19.30 -5.47 -19.70
C VAL A 6 18.34 -4.83 -20.70
N PRO A 7 17.97 -5.50 -21.81
CA PRO A 7 17.08 -4.90 -22.80
C PRO A 7 15.75 -4.47 -22.17
N LYS A 8 15.20 -3.30 -22.56
CA LYS A 8 13.90 -2.80 -22.07
C LYS A 8 12.80 -3.87 -22.13
N GLU A 9 12.77 -4.67 -23.18
CA GLU A 9 11.83 -5.78 -23.37
C GLU A 9 11.97 -6.89 -22.32
N ARG A 10 13.20 -7.15 -21.83
CA ARG A 10 13.42 -8.10 -20.75
C ARG A 10 12.90 -7.59 -19.41
N ILE A 11 13.02 -6.29 -19.12
CA ILE A 11 12.46 -5.69 -17.89
C ILE A 11 10.94 -5.73 -17.94
N LYS A 12 10.34 -5.39 -19.08
CA LYS A 12 8.91 -5.54 -19.35
C LYS A 12 8.42 -6.95 -19.03
N GLU A 13 9.06 -7.98 -19.60
CA GLU A 13 8.70 -9.37 -19.33
C GLU A 13 8.87 -9.74 -17.83
N GLN A 14 9.93 -9.25 -17.18
CA GLN A 14 10.12 -9.49 -15.74
C GLN A 14 9.02 -8.88 -14.87
N LYS A 15 8.49 -7.70 -15.24
CA LYS A 15 7.35 -7.06 -14.57
C LYS A 15 6.11 -7.95 -14.66
N LEU A 16 5.79 -8.43 -15.86
CA LEU A 16 4.68 -9.36 -16.08
C LEU A 16 4.87 -10.68 -15.35
N GLN A 17 6.07 -11.26 -15.40
CA GLN A 17 6.36 -12.52 -14.72
C GLN A 17 6.16 -12.40 -13.21
N PHE A 18 6.50 -11.26 -12.61
CA PHE A 18 6.26 -11.04 -11.17
C PHE A 18 4.76 -11.02 -10.83
N ILE A 19 3.95 -10.32 -11.62
CA ILE A 19 2.48 -10.26 -11.46
C ILE A 19 1.87 -11.66 -11.66
N ARG A 20 2.24 -12.34 -12.75
CA ARG A 20 1.72 -13.66 -13.11
C ARG A 20 2.15 -14.76 -12.15
N ASN A 21 3.37 -14.70 -11.61
CA ASN A 21 3.80 -15.64 -10.56
C ASN A 21 2.93 -15.52 -9.31
N HIS A 22 2.59 -14.30 -8.90
CA HIS A 22 1.68 -14.07 -7.77
C HIS A 22 0.28 -14.58 -8.09
N GLN A 23 -0.26 -14.20 -9.25
CA GLN A 23 -1.58 -14.63 -9.70
C GLN A 23 -1.65 -16.16 -9.75
N GLN A 24 -0.78 -16.85 -10.48
CA GLN A 24 -0.79 -18.31 -10.60
C GLN A 24 -0.64 -19.05 -9.27
N ALA A 25 0.06 -18.46 -8.29
CA ALA A 25 0.26 -19.08 -6.98
C ALA A 25 -1.01 -19.07 -6.11
N PHE A 26 -1.86 -18.06 -6.27
CA PHE A 26 -2.96 -17.78 -5.33
C PHE A 26 -4.35 -17.70 -5.98
N ASP A 27 -4.41 -17.40 -7.27
CA ASP A 27 -5.61 -17.23 -8.08
C ASP A 27 -5.51 -18.07 -9.36
N VAL A 28 -6.28 -19.16 -9.45
CA VAL A 28 -6.22 -20.08 -10.60
C VAL A 28 -6.60 -19.40 -11.93
N GLU A 29 -7.53 -18.45 -11.89
CA GLU A 29 -7.95 -17.65 -13.05
C GLU A 29 -7.71 -16.15 -12.80
N PRO A 30 -7.25 -15.40 -13.84
CA PRO A 30 -7.03 -13.97 -13.72
C PRO A 30 -8.35 -13.25 -13.49
N ILE A 31 -8.39 -12.41 -12.45
CA ILE A 31 -9.58 -11.62 -12.13
C ILE A 31 -9.60 -10.39 -13.03
N TYR A 32 -10.66 -10.23 -13.83
CA TYR A 32 -10.83 -9.03 -14.65
C TYR A 32 -11.04 -7.80 -13.74
N PRO A 33 -10.39 -6.63 -14.01
CA PRO A 33 -9.59 -6.29 -15.18
C PRO A 33 -8.05 -6.33 -14.99
N LEU A 34 -7.47 -7.37 -14.38
CA LEU A 34 -6.02 -7.53 -14.23
C LEU A 34 -5.22 -7.27 -15.53
N PRO A 35 -5.66 -7.72 -16.73
CA PRO A 35 -4.95 -7.41 -17.98
C PRO A 35 -4.75 -5.91 -18.25
N LEU A 36 -5.70 -5.05 -17.84
CA LEU A 36 -5.55 -3.60 -18.00
C LEU A 36 -4.42 -3.05 -17.11
N PHE A 37 -4.23 -3.63 -15.92
CA PHE A 37 -3.11 -3.29 -15.06
C PHE A 37 -1.79 -3.83 -15.63
N GLU A 38 -1.77 -5.05 -16.19
CA GLU A 38 -0.61 -5.58 -16.90
C GLU A 38 -0.18 -4.64 -18.05
N ASP A 39 -1.13 -4.20 -18.89
CA ASP A 39 -0.89 -3.25 -19.99
C ASP A 39 -0.34 -1.91 -19.49
N PHE A 40 -0.93 -1.37 -18.41
CA PHE A 40 -0.44 -0.16 -17.77
C PHE A 40 1.01 -0.31 -17.32
N VAL A 41 1.32 -1.36 -16.55
CA VAL A 41 2.68 -1.64 -16.05
C VAL A 41 3.67 -1.77 -17.21
N MET A 42 3.26 -2.34 -18.33
CA MET A 42 4.08 -2.49 -19.53
C MET A 42 4.32 -1.18 -20.29
N SER A 43 3.35 -0.27 -20.26
CA SER A 43 3.44 1.04 -20.91
C SER A 43 4.34 2.04 -20.17
N VAL A 44 4.49 1.89 -18.85
CA VAL A 44 5.31 2.80 -18.06
C VAL A 44 6.80 2.47 -18.26
N GLU A 45 7.53 3.46 -18.79
CA GLU A 45 8.98 3.46 -18.85
C GLU A 45 9.61 4.07 -17.58
N GLY A 46 10.87 3.76 -17.32
CA GLY A 46 11.61 4.19 -16.13
C GLY A 46 11.62 3.17 -14.98
N ASP A 47 12.45 3.47 -13.99
CA ASP A 47 12.59 2.65 -12.79
C ASP A 47 11.27 2.56 -12.02
N CYS A 48 10.94 1.38 -11.51
CA CYS A 48 9.73 1.18 -10.73
C CYS A 48 9.88 0.08 -9.68
N THR A 49 8.97 0.05 -8.71
CA THR A 49 8.76 -1.11 -7.84
C THR A 49 7.33 -1.59 -8.05
N ILE A 50 7.12 -2.91 -8.12
CA ILE A 50 5.78 -3.50 -8.05
C ILE A 50 5.63 -4.13 -6.67
N GLU A 51 4.55 -3.79 -5.99
CA GLU A 51 4.06 -4.50 -4.81
C GLU A 51 3.00 -5.51 -5.24
N ALA A 52 3.10 -6.72 -4.73
CA ALA A 52 2.05 -7.73 -4.78
C ALA A 52 1.67 -8.07 -3.34
N SER A 53 0.37 -8.15 -3.05
CA SER A 53 -0.11 -8.36 -1.67
C SER A 53 -1.23 -9.38 -1.58
N CYS A 54 -1.31 -10.02 -0.41
CA CYS A 54 -2.41 -10.89 -0.05
C CYS A 54 -3.14 -10.31 1.15
N LYS A 55 -4.47 -10.21 1.08
CA LYS A 55 -5.34 -10.02 2.24
C LYS A 55 -5.95 -11.38 2.59
N VAL A 56 -5.65 -11.86 3.79
CA VAL A 56 -6.17 -13.10 4.36
C VAL A 56 -7.31 -12.74 5.30
N GLU A 57 -8.45 -13.38 5.12
CA GLU A 57 -9.63 -13.25 5.97
C GLU A 57 -10.13 -14.66 6.30
N LEU A 58 -9.79 -15.17 7.49
CA LEU A 58 -9.97 -16.58 7.84
C LEU A 58 -9.24 -17.47 6.82
N ASP A 59 -9.96 -18.34 6.11
CA ASP A 59 -9.49 -19.19 5.03
C ASP A 59 -9.53 -18.52 3.64
N LYS A 60 -10.19 -17.37 3.53
CA LYS A 60 -10.29 -16.62 2.27
C LYS A 60 -9.00 -15.87 1.98
N LEU A 61 -8.50 -16.03 0.75
CA LEU A 61 -7.31 -15.35 0.25
C LEU A 61 -7.70 -14.41 -0.89
N ILE A 62 -7.47 -13.10 -0.71
CA ILE A 62 -7.65 -12.08 -1.74
C ILE A 62 -6.26 -11.66 -2.22
N ALA A 63 -5.89 -12.10 -3.43
CA ALA A 63 -4.52 -11.99 -3.95
C ALA A 63 -4.38 -11.17 -5.24
N SER A 64 -5.48 -10.80 -5.93
CA SER A 64 -5.38 -9.88 -7.08
C SER A 64 -5.20 -8.42 -6.65
N ARG A 65 -4.11 -8.14 -5.91
CA ARG A 65 -3.80 -6.85 -5.29
C ARG A 65 -2.38 -6.42 -5.65
N PHE A 66 -2.27 -5.37 -6.45
CA PHE A 66 -0.99 -4.89 -6.95
C PHE A 66 -0.90 -3.37 -6.88
N LEU A 67 0.27 -2.85 -6.52
CA LEU A 67 0.60 -1.43 -6.65
C LEU A 67 1.85 -1.26 -7.50
N PHE A 68 1.83 -0.26 -8.36
CA PHE A 68 2.98 0.22 -9.11
C PHE A 68 3.52 1.50 -8.46
N PHE A 69 4.81 1.50 -8.13
CA PHE A 69 5.53 2.63 -7.55
C PHE A 69 6.42 3.23 -8.63
N PHE A 70 6.20 4.50 -8.95
CA PHE A 70 7.10 5.24 -9.82
C PHE A 70 8.41 5.55 -9.06
N LYS A 71 9.55 5.12 -9.60
CA LYS A 71 10.88 5.28 -9.00
C LYS A 71 11.88 5.99 -9.92
N ASP A 72 11.42 6.48 -11.07
CA ASP A 72 12.24 7.25 -11.99
C ASP A 72 12.79 8.52 -11.32
N LYS A 73 14.07 8.79 -11.57
CA LYS A 73 14.84 9.89 -11.00
C LYS A 73 14.36 11.25 -11.48
N ALA A 74 13.68 11.31 -12.63
CA ALA A 74 13.09 12.53 -13.14
C ALA A 74 12.01 13.11 -12.20
N GLN A 75 11.36 12.26 -11.39
CA GLN A 75 10.33 12.68 -10.43
C GLN A 75 9.22 13.53 -11.08
N ASP A 76 8.81 13.19 -12.31
CA ASP A 76 7.74 13.87 -13.04
C ASP A 76 6.36 13.45 -12.52
N TRP A 77 6.08 13.81 -11.26
CA TRP A 77 4.87 13.45 -10.55
C TRP A 77 3.57 13.86 -11.26
N PRO A 78 3.48 15.05 -11.91
CA PRO A 78 2.30 15.40 -12.71
C PRO A 78 2.05 14.42 -13.87
N SER A 79 3.10 14.03 -14.60
CA SER A 79 2.97 13.06 -15.69
C SER A 79 2.59 11.67 -15.18
N TYR A 80 3.17 11.21 -14.07
CA TYR A 80 2.84 9.92 -13.48
C TYR A 80 1.39 9.86 -12.95
N LEU A 81 0.89 10.96 -12.37
CA LEU A 81 -0.53 11.08 -12.01
C LEU A 81 -1.43 10.99 -13.25
N SER A 82 -1.08 11.71 -14.33
CA SER A 82 -1.82 11.67 -15.60
C SER A 82 -1.87 10.24 -16.19
N GLN A 83 -0.76 9.51 -16.13
CA GLN A 83 -0.68 8.11 -16.56
C GLN A 83 -1.58 7.20 -15.70
N GLY A 84 -1.55 7.37 -14.37
CA GLY A 84 -2.42 6.63 -13.45
C GLY A 84 -3.92 6.90 -13.69
N LEU A 85 -4.29 8.17 -13.91
CA LEU A 85 -5.68 8.55 -14.23
C LEU A 85 -6.11 8.07 -15.63
N SER A 86 -5.20 8.01 -16.59
CA SER A 86 -5.47 7.44 -17.91
C SER A 86 -5.75 5.93 -17.81
N PHE A 87 -5.00 5.21 -16.97
CA PHE A 87 -5.31 3.82 -16.63
C PHE A 87 -6.70 3.68 -15.99
N PHE A 88 -7.07 4.56 -15.06
CA PHE A 88 -8.41 4.51 -14.43
C PHE A 88 -9.50 4.75 -15.47
N LYS A 89 -9.27 5.65 -16.42
CA LYS A 89 -10.22 5.89 -17.51
C LYS A 89 -10.41 4.67 -18.41
N GLN A 90 -9.36 3.89 -18.65
CA GLN A 90 -9.47 2.62 -19.36
C GLN A 90 -10.31 1.61 -18.56
N VAL A 91 -10.08 1.53 -17.24
CA VAL A 91 -10.89 0.68 -16.33
C VAL A 91 -12.37 1.08 -16.39
N GLU A 92 -12.70 2.38 -16.25
CA GLU A 92 -14.07 2.87 -16.37
C GLU A 92 -14.73 2.45 -17.69
N THR A 93 -14.00 2.62 -18.80
CA THR A 93 -14.52 2.35 -20.15
C THR A 93 -14.72 0.86 -20.40
N GLN A 94 -13.75 0.04 -20.04
CA GLN A 94 -13.76 -1.40 -20.36
C GLN A 94 -14.57 -2.22 -19.36
N VAL A 95 -14.66 -1.79 -18.09
CA VAL A 95 -15.50 -2.44 -17.07
C VAL A 95 -16.94 -1.91 -17.11
N GLY A 96 -17.15 -0.69 -17.62
CA GLY A 96 -18.47 -0.05 -17.66
C GLY A 96 -18.89 0.52 -16.30
N VAL A 97 -17.94 1.09 -15.56
CA VAL A 97 -18.15 1.67 -14.22
C VAL A 97 -17.85 3.16 -14.22
N GLN A 98 -18.35 3.88 -13.21
CA GLN A 98 -18.07 5.29 -13.00
C GLN A 98 -17.39 5.48 -11.65
N LEU A 99 -16.14 5.94 -11.66
CA LEU A 99 -15.38 6.18 -10.43
C LEU A 99 -15.68 7.58 -9.88
N ASP A 100 -15.81 7.70 -8.56
CA ASP A 100 -15.94 9.00 -7.90
C ASP A 100 -14.56 9.59 -7.57
N TYR A 101 -14.21 10.69 -8.25
CA TYR A 101 -12.93 11.39 -8.04
C TYR A 101 -13.02 12.56 -7.04
N SER A 102 -14.17 12.76 -6.39
CA SER A 102 -14.46 13.94 -5.55
C SER A 102 -13.41 14.17 -4.46
N LEU A 103 -13.00 13.13 -3.73
CA LEU A 103 -12.00 13.22 -2.67
C LEU A 103 -10.62 13.59 -3.22
N LEU A 104 -10.21 12.96 -4.33
CA LEU A 104 -8.93 13.26 -4.98
C LEU A 104 -8.90 14.70 -5.50
N GLN A 105 -9.94 15.14 -6.19
CA GLN A 105 -10.06 16.51 -6.70
C GLN A 105 -10.01 17.53 -5.56
N SER A 106 -10.71 17.26 -4.45
CA SER A 106 -10.70 18.14 -3.28
C SER A 106 -9.33 18.20 -2.60
N PHE A 107 -8.60 17.08 -2.55
CA PHE A 107 -7.25 17.03 -2.00
C PHE A 107 -6.25 17.79 -2.88
N LEU A 108 -6.27 17.57 -4.19
CA LEU A 108 -5.38 18.26 -5.13
C LEU A 108 -5.69 19.76 -5.15
N GLY A 109 -6.96 20.15 -5.25
CA GLY A 109 -7.35 21.54 -5.45
C GLY A 109 -6.75 22.13 -6.74
N THR A 110 -6.58 23.45 -6.79
CA THR A 110 -6.05 24.16 -7.97
C THR A 110 -4.56 24.48 -7.87
N ASP A 111 -3.93 24.21 -6.73
CA ASP A 111 -2.62 24.73 -6.33
C ASP A 111 -1.69 23.65 -5.76
N PHE A 112 -1.92 22.37 -6.13
CA PHE A 112 -1.11 21.26 -5.64
C PHE A 112 0.37 21.40 -6.06
N ASP A 113 1.25 21.54 -5.07
CA ASP A 113 2.69 21.62 -5.25
C ASP A 113 3.30 20.22 -5.38
N PHE A 114 3.42 19.76 -6.63
CA PHE A 114 4.03 18.46 -6.93
C PHE A 114 5.50 18.35 -6.49
N SER A 115 6.22 19.46 -6.26
CA SER A 115 7.61 19.40 -5.76
C SER A 115 7.72 18.83 -4.34
N ARG A 116 6.59 18.81 -3.61
CA ARG A 116 6.46 18.22 -2.26
C ARG A 116 6.22 16.72 -2.28
N VAL A 117 5.88 16.14 -3.44
CA VAL A 117 5.67 14.69 -3.59
C VAL A 117 7.03 13.98 -3.57
N ARG A 118 7.08 12.85 -2.86
CA ARG A 118 8.25 11.97 -2.72
C ARG A 118 8.02 10.61 -3.32
N THR A 119 6.78 10.16 -3.36
CA THR A 119 6.40 8.91 -4.01
C THR A 119 4.96 9.02 -4.45
N PHE A 120 4.68 8.47 -5.61
CA PHE A 120 3.35 8.29 -6.15
C PHE A 120 3.16 6.82 -6.51
N THR A 121 2.00 6.27 -6.19
CA THR A 121 1.64 4.89 -6.54
C THR A 121 0.26 4.84 -7.14
N THR A 122 0.03 3.86 -8.01
CA THR A 122 -1.29 3.51 -8.52
C THR A 122 -1.43 2.00 -8.63
N GLY A 123 -2.64 1.46 -8.54
CA GLY A 123 -2.84 0.03 -8.71
C GLY A 123 -4.26 -0.44 -8.50
N ILE A 124 -4.41 -1.71 -8.12
CA ILE A 124 -5.67 -2.46 -8.09
C ILE A 124 -5.80 -3.33 -6.84
N ASP A 125 -7.04 -3.52 -6.39
CA ASP A 125 -7.49 -4.55 -5.43
C ASP A 125 -8.77 -5.16 -6.00
N LEU A 126 -8.63 -6.30 -6.70
CA LEU A 126 -9.73 -6.92 -7.43
C LEU A 126 -10.37 -8.07 -6.65
N ARG A 127 -11.68 -8.18 -6.74
CA ARG A 127 -12.49 -9.15 -5.99
C ARG A 127 -13.23 -10.06 -6.95
N ARG A 128 -12.93 -11.36 -6.89
CA ARG A 128 -13.57 -12.38 -7.74
C ARG A 128 -15.08 -12.46 -7.55
N GLU A 129 -15.53 -12.36 -6.30
CA GLU A 129 -16.93 -12.60 -5.93
C GLU A 129 -17.82 -11.36 -6.08
N SER A 130 -17.23 -10.17 -6.19
CA SER A 130 -18.00 -8.92 -6.25
C SER A 130 -17.23 -7.85 -7.01
N LEU A 131 -17.68 -7.53 -8.22
CA LEU A 131 -17.12 -6.44 -9.00
C LEU A 131 -17.20 -5.11 -8.24
N ALA A 132 -18.31 -4.87 -7.53
CA ALA A 132 -18.53 -3.66 -6.71
C ALA A 132 -17.47 -3.46 -5.61
N GLU A 133 -16.93 -4.55 -5.07
CA GLU A 133 -15.88 -4.50 -4.04
C GLU A 133 -14.46 -4.41 -4.62
N SER A 134 -14.33 -4.46 -5.95
CA SER A 134 -13.06 -4.20 -6.61
C SER A 134 -12.77 -2.70 -6.64
N SER A 135 -11.50 -2.33 -6.55
CA SER A 135 -11.08 -0.94 -6.59
C SER A 135 -9.79 -0.73 -7.35
N VAL A 136 -9.63 0.49 -7.85
CA VAL A 136 -8.32 1.04 -8.21
C VAL A 136 -7.85 1.97 -7.09
N LYS A 137 -6.54 2.13 -6.93
CA LYS A 137 -5.95 2.79 -5.75
C LYS A 137 -4.90 3.81 -6.17
N ILE A 138 -4.81 4.94 -5.46
CA ILE A 138 -3.71 5.91 -5.57
C ILE A 138 -3.14 6.19 -4.19
N HIS A 139 -1.81 6.34 -4.08
CA HIS A 139 -1.20 6.91 -2.88
C HIS A 139 -0.22 8.02 -3.23
N PHE A 140 -0.30 9.11 -2.47
CA PHE A 140 0.71 10.16 -2.45
C PHE A 140 1.50 10.06 -1.15
N ARG A 141 2.83 10.13 -1.27
CA ARG A 141 3.71 10.45 -0.15
C ARG A 141 4.23 11.86 -0.32
N VAL A 142 3.96 12.73 0.64
CA VAL A 142 4.36 14.15 0.64
C VAL A 142 5.39 14.43 1.73
N LYS A 143 6.18 15.49 1.54
CA LYS A 143 7.15 15.98 2.53
C LYS A 143 6.99 17.48 2.70
N ASP A 144 7.01 17.93 3.95
CA ASP A 144 6.93 19.36 4.31
C ASP A 144 5.70 20.04 3.69
N TYR A 145 4.55 19.34 3.63
CA TYR A 145 3.32 19.82 3.00
C TYR A 145 2.12 19.80 3.96
N ILE A 146 2.31 20.42 5.13
CA ILE A 146 1.37 20.36 6.26
C ILE A 146 -0.05 20.80 5.87
N GLU A 147 -0.18 21.82 5.02
CA GLU A 147 -1.49 22.29 4.55
C GLU A 147 -2.30 21.19 3.85
N LYS A 148 -1.72 20.47 2.87
CA LYS A 148 -2.42 19.39 2.18
C LYS A 148 -2.69 18.19 3.10
N VAL A 149 -1.81 17.94 4.07
CA VAL A 149 -2.08 16.93 5.11
C VAL A 149 -3.28 17.34 5.97
N GLN A 150 -3.41 18.63 6.33
CA GLN A 150 -4.59 19.14 7.03
C GLN A 150 -5.86 19.03 6.17
N THR A 151 -5.79 19.32 4.86
CA THR A 151 -6.89 19.07 3.92
C THR A 151 -7.29 17.60 3.93
N ALA A 152 -6.33 16.67 3.86
CA ALA A 152 -6.60 15.24 3.89
C ALA A 152 -7.24 14.78 5.22
N ILE A 153 -6.80 15.35 6.36
CA ILE A 153 -7.42 15.15 7.68
C ILE A 153 -8.89 15.58 7.66
N ILE A 154 -9.19 16.75 7.11
CA ILE A 154 -10.58 17.25 7.00
C ILE A 154 -11.42 16.33 6.10
N LEU A 155 -10.88 15.94 4.93
CA LEU A 155 -11.57 15.05 3.99
C LEU A 155 -11.83 13.65 4.57
N SER A 156 -10.94 13.16 5.45
CA SER A 156 -11.16 11.90 6.18
C SER A 156 -12.23 11.99 7.27
N GLY A 157 -12.72 13.20 7.57
CA GLY A 157 -13.68 13.49 8.64
C GLY A 157 -13.06 13.77 10.01
N GLY A 158 -11.74 13.65 10.17
CA GLY A 158 -11.01 14.13 11.35
C GLY A 158 -11.17 13.33 12.64
N GLU A 159 -11.80 12.15 12.57
CA GLU A 159 -12.00 11.24 13.70
C GLU A 159 -11.03 10.06 13.59
N PHE A 160 -10.07 9.98 14.51
CA PHE A 160 -8.95 9.03 14.43
C PHE A 160 -8.87 8.02 15.58
N GLY A 161 -9.95 7.87 16.35
CA GLY A 161 -10.13 6.86 17.41
C GLY A 161 -8.88 6.63 18.27
N PHE A 162 -8.04 5.68 17.86
CA PHE A 162 -6.75 5.36 18.50
C PHE A 162 -5.84 6.58 18.77
N LEU A 163 -5.90 7.60 17.89
CA LEU A 163 -5.12 8.83 17.98
C LEU A 163 -5.90 10.05 18.49
N GLU A 164 -7.08 9.87 19.10
CA GLU A 164 -7.92 10.99 19.54
C GLU A 164 -7.18 11.97 20.50
N ASP A 165 -6.36 11.44 21.40
CA ASP A 165 -5.53 12.24 22.33
C ASP A 165 -4.23 12.76 21.72
N PHE A 166 -3.88 12.37 20.49
CA PHE A 166 -2.64 12.80 19.87
C PHE A 166 -2.73 14.31 19.57
N PRO A 167 -1.76 15.14 19.98
CA PRO A 167 -1.88 16.58 19.80
C PRO A 167 -2.04 16.97 18.32
N LYS A 168 -3.20 17.56 17.98
CA LYS A 168 -3.57 17.93 16.60
C LYS A 168 -2.50 18.77 15.89
N LYS A 169 -1.80 19.64 16.63
CA LYS A 169 -0.70 20.47 16.12
C LYS A 169 0.49 19.68 15.58
N PHE A 170 0.68 18.45 16.05
CA PHE A 170 1.77 17.56 15.64
C PHE A 170 1.31 16.46 14.70
N LEU A 171 0.02 16.07 14.73
CA LEU A 171 -0.51 14.95 13.96
C LEU A 171 -0.11 15.00 12.48
N ALA A 172 -0.25 16.17 11.84
CA ALA A 172 0.08 16.34 10.43
C ALA A 172 1.56 16.08 10.08
N GLN A 173 2.48 16.21 11.05
CA GLN A 173 3.91 15.93 10.85
C GLN A 173 4.19 14.43 10.75
N TYR A 174 3.29 13.60 11.29
CA TYR A 174 3.39 12.16 11.28
C TYR A 174 2.57 11.52 10.16
N ILE A 175 1.92 12.28 9.26
CA ILE A 175 1.13 11.70 8.16
C ILE A 175 1.80 12.05 6.83
N PRO A 176 2.85 11.31 6.41
CA PRO A 176 3.51 11.57 5.15
C PRO A 176 2.75 10.95 3.97
N GLN A 177 1.83 9.99 4.19
CA GLN A 177 1.18 9.24 3.11
C GLN A 177 -0.35 9.32 3.19
N ILE A 178 -0.97 9.57 2.04
CA ILE A 178 -2.40 9.71 1.82
C ILE A 178 -2.80 8.76 0.67
N GLY A 179 -3.75 7.87 0.94
CA GLY A 179 -4.30 6.91 -0.01
C GLY A 179 -5.73 7.26 -0.41
N PHE A 180 -6.09 6.90 -1.64
CA PHE A 180 -7.43 7.02 -2.21
C PHE A 180 -7.80 5.69 -2.86
N ASP A 181 -8.93 5.14 -2.43
CA ASP A 181 -9.52 3.93 -3.01
C ASP A 181 -10.77 4.30 -3.79
N PHE A 182 -10.86 3.85 -5.04
CA PHE A 182 -11.98 4.12 -5.95
C PHE A 182 -12.67 2.80 -6.27
N TYR A 183 -13.77 2.52 -5.60
CA TYR A 183 -14.54 1.30 -5.76
C TYR A 183 -15.41 1.35 -7.02
N PHE A 184 -15.63 0.19 -7.62
CA PHE A 184 -16.34 0.07 -8.90
C PHE A 184 -17.85 0.30 -8.79
N ASP A 185 -18.39 0.41 -7.58
CA ASP A 185 -19.77 0.84 -7.31
C ASP A 185 -19.93 2.36 -7.13
N GLY A 186 -18.86 3.12 -7.32
CA GLY A 186 -18.85 4.58 -7.20
C GLY A 186 -18.53 5.10 -5.80
N ARG A 187 -18.26 4.22 -4.81
CA ARG A 187 -17.70 4.69 -3.53
C ARG A 187 -16.25 5.14 -3.70
N CYS A 188 -15.87 6.18 -2.97
CA CYS A 188 -14.48 6.61 -2.84
C CYS A 188 -14.13 6.78 -1.36
N GLU A 189 -12.97 6.27 -0.96
CA GLU A 189 -12.47 6.36 0.40
C GLU A 189 -11.09 7.02 0.42
N ILE A 190 -10.82 7.77 1.49
CA ILE A 190 -9.50 8.34 1.79
C ILE A 190 -8.94 7.63 3.03
N GLU A 191 -7.66 7.28 2.99
CA GLU A 191 -6.92 6.69 4.11
C GLU A 191 -5.65 7.50 4.38
N LEU A 192 -5.44 7.83 5.66
CA LEU A 192 -4.23 8.52 6.11
C LEU A 192 -3.33 7.54 6.84
N TYR A 193 -2.03 7.65 6.62
CA TYR A 193 -1.07 6.74 7.22
C TYR A 193 -0.22 7.53 8.21
N PHE A 194 -0.54 7.38 9.51
CA PHE A 194 0.33 7.90 10.57
C PHE A 194 1.58 7.04 10.63
N GLU A 195 2.74 7.63 10.42
CA GLU A 195 4.02 6.97 10.28
C GLU A 195 4.96 7.33 11.43
N VAL A 196 5.60 6.30 11.98
CA VAL A 196 6.79 6.47 12.80
C VAL A 196 7.93 5.68 12.16
N ILE A 197 8.98 6.39 11.75
CA ILE A 197 10.24 5.76 11.32
C ILE A 197 11.09 5.38 12.55
N GLU A 198 11.96 4.38 12.42
CA GLU A 198 12.72 3.81 13.53
C GLU A 198 13.44 4.87 14.39
N CYS A 199 14.09 5.86 13.77
CA CYS A 199 14.81 6.90 14.52
C CYS A 199 13.89 7.75 15.41
N ASN A 200 12.58 7.73 15.16
CA ASN A 200 11.57 8.46 15.92
C ASN A 200 10.78 7.56 16.89
N PHE A 201 11.11 6.26 17.02
CA PHE A 201 10.44 5.38 17.99
C PHE A 201 10.59 5.88 19.44
N GLY A 202 11.67 6.59 19.74
CA GLY A 202 11.94 7.22 21.03
C GLY A 202 11.27 8.58 21.27
N ASP A 203 10.58 9.16 20.27
CA ASP A 203 9.96 10.48 20.39
C ASP A 203 8.97 10.53 21.58
N PRO A 204 9.06 11.54 22.48
CA PRO A 204 8.20 11.62 23.65
C PRO A 204 6.69 11.63 23.35
N ASN A 205 6.26 12.32 22.28
CA ASN A 205 4.86 12.35 21.89
C ASN A 205 4.42 10.98 21.38
N VAL A 206 5.24 10.32 20.57
CA VAL A 206 4.92 8.98 20.08
C VAL A 206 4.83 8.00 21.26
N ARG A 207 5.79 8.04 22.19
CA ARG A 207 5.76 7.18 23.40
C ARG A 207 4.53 7.44 24.26
N GLN A 208 4.19 8.71 24.48
CA GLN A 208 3.09 9.11 25.36
C GLN A 208 1.72 8.83 24.76
N TYR A 209 1.51 9.11 23.48
CA TYR A 209 0.18 9.13 22.86
C TYR A 209 -0.11 7.93 21.95
N LEU A 210 0.92 7.19 21.49
CA LEU A 210 0.76 6.00 20.65
C LEU A 210 1.21 4.73 21.38
N TRP A 211 2.48 4.62 21.77
CA TRP A 211 3.03 3.37 22.31
C TRP A 211 2.47 3.01 23.68
N SER A 212 2.15 3.99 24.53
CA SER A 212 1.56 3.77 25.86
C SER A 212 0.19 3.06 25.80
N LYS A 213 -0.50 3.17 24.66
CA LYS A 213 -1.84 2.59 24.43
C LYS A 213 -1.77 1.17 23.86
N MET A 214 -0.60 0.73 23.40
CA MET A 214 -0.45 -0.56 22.76
C MET A 214 -0.03 -1.64 23.77
N PRO A 215 -0.62 -2.85 23.71
CA PRO A 215 -0.13 -3.96 24.50
C PRO A 215 1.27 -4.39 24.04
N SER A 216 2.00 -5.06 24.93
CA SER A 216 3.38 -5.52 24.66
C SER A 216 3.49 -6.39 23.41
N ILE A 217 2.46 -7.17 23.09
CA ILE A 217 2.41 -8.03 21.90
C ILE A 217 2.43 -7.21 20.60
N ALA A 218 1.78 -6.04 20.58
CA ALA A 218 1.79 -5.13 19.42
C ALA A 218 3.08 -4.29 19.33
N LEU A 219 3.77 -4.11 20.45
CA LEU A 219 5.08 -3.44 20.47
C LEU A 219 6.24 -4.40 20.12
N ALA A 220 6.07 -5.70 20.29
CA ALA A 220 7.12 -6.70 20.07
C ALA A 220 7.76 -6.67 18.66
N PRO A 221 7.00 -6.54 17.55
CA PRO A 221 7.56 -6.49 16.20
C PRO A 221 8.42 -5.24 15.95
N LEU A 222 8.27 -4.17 16.75
CA LEU A 222 8.99 -2.91 16.54
C LEU A 222 10.52 -3.09 16.60
N LYS A 223 11.02 -4.11 17.29
CA LYS A 223 12.46 -4.44 17.36
C LYS A 223 13.10 -4.65 15.98
N ASP A 224 12.35 -5.25 15.05
CA ASP A 224 12.78 -5.56 13.69
C ASP A 224 12.05 -4.71 12.63
N THR A 225 11.35 -3.65 13.05
CA THR A 225 10.58 -2.77 12.17
C THR A 225 11.41 -1.52 11.82
N ALA A 226 11.50 -1.20 10.52
CA ALA A 226 12.12 0.04 10.05
C ALA A 226 11.14 1.23 10.08
N VAL A 227 9.88 0.95 9.77
CA VAL A 227 8.79 1.93 9.71
C VAL A 227 7.50 1.29 10.20
N PHE A 228 6.80 1.96 11.10
CA PHE A 228 5.47 1.60 11.56
C PHE A 228 4.44 2.55 10.96
N HIS A 229 3.35 2.04 10.39
CA HIS A 229 2.16 2.85 10.09
C HIS A 229 0.96 2.45 10.93
N LEU A 230 0.09 3.42 11.16
CA LEU A 230 -1.28 3.24 11.61
C LEU A 230 -2.21 3.78 10.51
N GLY A 231 -3.01 2.90 9.92
CA GLY A 231 -4.01 3.27 8.92
C GLY A 231 -5.23 3.92 9.56
N LEU A 232 -5.54 5.14 9.13
CA LEU A 232 -6.63 5.97 9.62
C LEU A 232 -7.64 6.16 8.49
N SER A 233 -8.75 5.44 8.54
CA SER A 233 -9.85 5.58 7.59
C SER A 233 -11.16 5.20 8.26
N LYS A 234 -12.25 5.88 7.89
CA LYS A 234 -13.61 5.53 8.31
C LYS A 234 -14.04 4.15 7.81
N ALA A 235 -13.44 3.68 6.73
CA ALA A 235 -13.68 2.34 6.20
C ALA A 235 -13.12 1.22 7.10
N ASN A 236 -12.20 1.55 8.02
CA ASN A 236 -11.64 0.58 8.96
C ASN A 236 -12.39 0.65 10.29
N THR A 237 -13.12 -0.40 10.66
CA THR A 237 -13.77 -0.51 11.98
C THR A 237 -12.76 -0.58 13.13
N ASN A 238 -11.59 -1.18 12.86
CA ASN A 238 -10.47 -1.30 13.78
C ASN A 238 -9.21 -0.71 13.13
N PRO A 239 -8.36 0.04 13.87
CA PRO A 239 -7.12 0.55 13.32
C PRO A 239 -6.21 -0.59 12.85
N VAL A 240 -5.65 -0.43 11.66
CA VAL A 240 -4.73 -1.43 11.08
C VAL A 240 -3.30 -0.98 11.31
N PHE A 241 -2.53 -1.84 11.98
CA PHE A 241 -1.13 -1.60 12.28
C PHE A 241 -0.28 -2.20 11.18
N TYR A 242 0.61 -1.39 10.62
CA TYR A 242 1.51 -1.80 9.56
C TYR A 242 2.95 -1.81 10.05
N TYR A 243 3.64 -2.92 9.86
CA TYR A 243 5.04 -3.08 10.24
C TYR A 243 5.87 -3.33 9.00
N GLN A 244 6.76 -2.41 8.65
CA GLN A 244 7.78 -2.65 7.64
C GLN A 244 8.96 -3.39 8.27
N LEU A 245 9.01 -4.71 8.13
CA LEU A 245 10.10 -5.50 8.71
C LEU A 245 11.39 -5.28 7.91
N LYS A 246 12.51 -5.01 8.60
CA LYS A 246 13.85 -4.85 8.01
C LYS A 246 14.30 -6.09 7.26
N LYS A 247 14.01 -7.25 7.85
CA LYS A 247 14.18 -8.57 7.25
C LYS A 247 12.83 -9.25 7.32
N TYR A 248 12.12 -9.26 6.21
CA TYR A 248 10.77 -9.83 6.14
C TYR A 248 10.82 -11.35 6.01
N LYS A 249 11.57 -11.83 5.00
CA LYS A 249 11.72 -13.25 4.71
C LYS A 249 12.41 -13.99 5.85
N GLY A 250 11.71 -14.98 6.40
CA GLY A 250 12.21 -15.85 7.47
C GLY A 250 12.05 -15.29 8.89
N ASN A 251 11.67 -14.01 9.06
CA ASN A 251 11.46 -13.43 10.39
C ASN A 251 9.98 -13.12 10.68
N LEU A 252 9.10 -13.17 9.68
CA LEU A 252 7.66 -12.93 9.86
C LEU A 252 7.07 -13.77 11.01
N LEU A 253 7.43 -15.05 11.06
CA LEU A 253 6.95 -16.00 12.08
C LEU A 253 7.50 -15.76 13.49
N ASN A 254 8.52 -14.91 13.66
CA ASN A 254 9.03 -14.56 14.99
C ASN A 254 8.05 -13.67 15.76
N TYR A 255 7.15 -12.99 15.03
CA TYR A 255 6.27 -11.97 15.59
C TYR A 255 4.80 -12.21 15.29
N PHE A 256 4.48 -12.81 14.14
CA PHE A 256 3.11 -12.99 13.67
C PHE A 256 2.75 -14.48 13.63
N ARG A 257 1.73 -14.85 14.42
CA ARG A 257 1.23 -16.22 14.56
C ARG A 257 0.24 -16.53 13.43
N LEU A 258 0.76 -16.80 12.24
CA LEU A 258 -0.04 -16.94 11.02
C LEU A 258 -0.98 -18.15 11.05
N ASN A 259 -2.16 -18.03 10.43
CA ASN A 259 -2.99 -19.18 10.04
C ASN A 259 -2.46 -19.86 8.77
N ASP A 260 -3.11 -20.96 8.37
CA ASP A 260 -2.65 -21.79 7.26
C ASP A 260 -2.65 -21.04 5.92
N ALA A 261 -3.65 -20.18 5.68
CA ALA A 261 -3.74 -19.37 4.47
C ALA A 261 -2.59 -18.34 4.39
N ALA A 262 -2.30 -17.64 5.49
CA ALA A 262 -1.17 -16.72 5.56
C ALA A 262 0.19 -17.46 5.50
N MET A 263 0.29 -18.65 6.10
CA MET A 263 1.48 -19.50 5.99
C MET A 263 1.76 -19.96 4.56
N ARG A 264 0.72 -20.25 3.76
CA ARG A 264 0.87 -20.58 2.34
C ARG A 264 1.52 -19.40 1.58
N VAL A 265 1.10 -18.17 1.87
CA VAL A 265 1.67 -16.96 1.25
C VAL A 265 3.13 -16.77 1.65
N ASP A 266 3.45 -16.83 2.95
CA ASP A 266 4.84 -16.71 3.44
C ASP A 266 5.75 -17.78 2.82
N SER A 267 5.27 -19.03 2.76
CA SER A 267 6.04 -20.15 2.21
C SER A 267 6.37 -19.97 0.73
N PHE A 268 5.42 -19.46 -0.07
CA PHE A 268 5.66 -19.14 -1.47
C PHE A 268 6.76 -18.08 -1.62
N TYR A 269 6.66 -16.98 -0.89
CA TYR A 269 7.56 -15.83 -1.03
C TYR A 269 8.95 -16.00 -0.43
N ARG A 270 9.13 -16.97 0.49
CA ARG A 270 10.42 -17.23 1.15
C ARG A 270 11.57 -17.45 0.16
N ASN A 271 11.28 -18.06 -0.99
CA ASN A 271 12.26 -18.39 -2.02
C ASN A 271 12.11 -17.57 -3.31
N GLN A 272 11.21 -16.58 -3.35
CA GLN A 272 11.06 -15.72 -4.52
C GLN A 272 12.15 -14.64 -4.56
N ASP A 273 12.52 -14.22 -5.76
CA ASP A 273 13.39 -13.07 -5.97
C ASP A 273 12.60 -11.76 -5.79
N THR A 274 12.47 -11.33 -4.54
CA THR A 274 11.82 -10.08 -4.12
C THR A 274 12.72 -9.37 -3.12
N GLU A 275 12.44 -8.09 -2.85
CA GLU A 275 13.15 -7.31 -1.85
C GLU A 275 13.14 -8.02 -0.47
N TYR A 276 14.17 -7.72 0.33
CA TYR A 276 14.32 -8.27 1.68
C TYR A 276 13.31 -7.68 2.66
N GLY A 277 12.86 -6.45 2.42
CA GLY A 277 11.80 -5.78 3.18
C GLY A 277 10.41 -6.15 2.68
N GLY A 278 9.41 -5.90 3.51
CA GLY A 278 8.00 -6.09 3.20
C GLY A 278 7.14 -5.49 4.31
N TRP A 279 5.84 -5.38 4.07
CA TRP A 279 4.89 -4.86 5.07
C TRP A 279 3.98 -5.97 5.60
N VAL A 280 3.62 -5.86 6.88
CA VAL A 280 2.55 -6.66 7.51
C VAL A 280 1.49 -5.70 8.00
N GLY A 281 0.26 -5.80 7.51
CA GLY A 281 -0.90 -5.08 8.02
C GLY A 281 -1.78 -5.99 8.85
N VAL A 282 -2.04 -5.63 10.11
CA VAL A 282 -2.83 -6.47 11.02
C VAL A 282 -3.59 -5.60 12.02
N ALA A 283 -4.83 -5.96 12.32
CA ALA A 283 -5.61 -5.26 13.35
C ALA A 283 -5.06 -5.61 14.75
N LEU A 284 -5.17 -4.68 15.70
CA LEU A 284 -4.68 -4.91 17.06
C LEU A 284 -5.27 -6.19 17.70
N GLU A 285 -6.58 -6.39 17.56
CA GLU A 285 -7.29 -7.55 18.10
C GLU A 285 -6.76 -8.90 17.58
N GLU A 286 -6.22 -8.94 16.37
CA GLU A 286 -5.64 -10.16 15.78
C GLU A 286 -4.33 -10.55 16.45
N LEU A 287 -3.53 -9.56 16.89
CA LEU A 287 -2.26 -9.81 17.57
C LEU A 287 -2.44 -10.45 18.95
N GLU A 288 -3.59 -10.20 19.58
CA GLU A 288 -3.94 -10.77 20.90
C GLU A 288 -4.43 -12.23 20.80
N LYS A 289 -4.92 -12.65 19.63
CA LYS A 289 -5.37 -14.02 19.41
C LYS A 289 -4.21 -15.02 19.48
N THR A 290 -4.54 -16.28 19.75
CA THR A 290 -3.56 -17.38 19.71
C THR A 290 -3.05 -17.65 18.30
N ARG A 291 -3.84 -17.27 17.29
CA ARG A 291 -3.52 -17.32 15.86
C ARG A 291 -4.21 -16.15 15.15
N ILE A 292 -3.50 -15.52 14.24
CA ILE A 292 -3.98 -14.42 13.41
C ILE A 292 -4.78 -15.02 12.26
N GLU A 293 -6.05 -14.64 12.18
CA GLU A 293 -6.96 -15.07 11.14
C GLU A 293 -7.16 -14.00 10.06
N ASN A 294 -6.91 -12.73 10.38
CA ASN A 294 -7.00 -11.62 9.45
C ASN A 294 -5.67 -10.86 9.34
N ILE A 295 -5.04 -10.89 8.18
CA ILE A 295 -3.72 -10.26 7.97
C ILE A 295 -3.50 -9.83 6.51
N ARG A 296 -2.68 -8.81 6.32
CA ARG A 296 -2.27 -8.31 5.01
C ARG A 296 -0.75 -8.46 4.89
N LEU A 297 -0.29 -9.14 3.84
CA LEU A 297 1.12 -9.41 3.58
C LEU A 297 1.52 -8.75 2.26
N TYR A 298 2.57 -7.93 2.26
CA TYR A 298 2.96 -7.11 1.12
C TYR A 298 4.42 -7.38 0.75
N TYR A 299 4.66 -7.68 -0.53
CA TYR A 299 5.97 -8.04 -1.07
C TYR A 299 6.32 -7.15 -2.26
N HIS A 300 7.59 -6.75 -2.36
CA HIS A 300 8.05 -5.75 -3.33
C HIS A 300 9.12 -6.31 -4.24
N LYS A 301 9.12 -5.92 -5.52
CA LYS A 301 10.23 -6.15 -6.44
C LYS A 301 10.55 -4.87 -7.20
N TYR A 302 11.79 -4.42 -7.09
CA TYR A 302 12.32 -3.29 -7.86
C TYR A 302 12.79 -3.72 -9.25
N PHE A 303 12.46 -2.91 -10.24
CA PHE A 303 12.83 -3.06 -11.65
C PHE A 303 13.54 -1.79 -12.09
N LYS A 304 14.81 -1.94 -12.47
CA LYS A 304 15.64 -0.87 -12.98
C LYS A 304 15.63 -0.89 -14.51
N ILE A 305 15.29 0.23 -15.14
CA ILE A 305 15.36 0.42 -16.59
C ILE A 305 16.59 1.29 -16.87
N GLU A 306 17.56 0.75 -17.62
CA GLU A 306 18.78 1.46 -18.02
C GLU A 306 18.59 2.31 -19.28
#